data_AF-A0A8B8XFY2-F1
#
_entry.id   AF-A0A8B8XFY2-F1
#
_cell.length_a   1.000
_cell.length_b   1.000
_cell.length_c   1.000
_cell.angle_alpha   90.00
_cell.angle_beta   90.00
_cell.angle_gamma   90.00
#
_symmetry.space_group_name_H-M   'P 1'
#
loop_
_entity.id
_entity.type
_entity.pdbx_description
1 polymer ?
#
loop_
_entity_poly.entity_id
_entity_poly.type
_entity_poly.pdbx_seq_one_letter_code
_entity_poly.pdbx_strand_id
1 'polypeptide(L)'
;MTFRERLLHKNLQQHLSSQELVFLLLTPSIITESCSTHRLEHALYKPQKGLFHRIPLVVANLGMSEQLGYKTVSDSCLSTGFSRAVKTHSSEFFKEDGSLKEVHKINELYASLQEELKSICNKVEHSERAVEKLLKDVNRLKREIQKRKQAQIQATREKNVQKDPQENIFLCQALQTFFPNCEFLHSCVISLKNGHISKSSCNTNHHLNVVDNLTLMVEYTDIPEASPAGSALQMIKRKASGADGGWQFKKSRLLEIQNTPYKTDTDSSNQEKASTVSSPETDEEIEKMKGSGEYPQSPTF
;
A
#
# COMPACT_ATOMS: atom_id res chain seq x y z
N MET A 1 1.16 1.35 18.79
CA MET A 1 0.10 0.31 18.74
C MET A 1 -1.24 0.94 18.40
N THR A 2 -1.97 0.42 17.42
CA THR A 2 -3.33 0.88 17.08
C THR A 2 -4.40 0.34 18.03
N PHE A 3 -5.62 0.88 17.96
CA PHE A 3 -6.77 0.38 18.73
C PHE A 3 -7.06 -1.11 18.44
N ARG A 4 -7.00 -1.52 17.17
CA ARG A 4 -7.23 -2.90 16.74
C ARG A 4 -6.18 -3.86 17.33
N GLU A 5 -4.91 -3.47 17.33
CA GLU A 5 -3.84 -4.27 17.95
C GLU A 5 -4.05 -4.44 19.45
N ARG A 6 -4.44 -3.37 20.17
CA ARG A 6 -4.71 -3.44 21.62
C ARG A 6 -5.87 -4.38 21.96
N LEU A 7 -6.93 -4.37 21.16
CA LEU A 7 -8.08 -5.28 21.34
C LEU A 7 -7.70 -6.72 20.99
N LEU A 8 -7.05 -6.93 19.83
CA LEU A 8 -6.61 -8.26 19.40
C LEU A 8 -5.63 -8.89 20.41
N HIS A 9 -4.68 -8.11 20.94
CA HIS A 9 -3.74 -8.57 21.95
C HIS A 9 -4.47 -9.05 23.22
N LYS A 10 -5.45 -8.29 23.72
CA LYS A 10 -6.27 -8.72 24.88
C LYS A 10 -7.03 -10.00 24.59
N ASN A 11 -7.63 -10.12 23.40
CA ASN A 11 -8.35 -11.32 23.01
C ASN A 11 -7.41 -12.53 22.93
N LEU A 12 -6.22 -12.39 22.33
CA LEU A 12 -5.19 -13.44 22.30
C LEU A 12 -4.70 -13.81 23.71
N GLN A 13 -4.51 -12.83 24.58
CA GLN A 13 -4.11 -13.04 25.98
C GLN A 13 -5.12 -13.92 26.73
N GLN A 14 -6.42 -13.72 26.47
CA GLN A 14 -7.51 -14.55 27.01
C GLN A 14 -7.55 -15.95 26.38
N HIS A 15 -7.51 -16.05 25.05
CA HIS A 15 -7.64 -17.34 24.34
C HIS A 15 -6.42 -18.26 24.55
N LEU A 16 -5.22 -17.69 24.65
CA LEU A 16 -3.97 -18.42 24.89
C LEU A 16 -3.65 -18.60 26.38
N SER A 17 -4.47 -18.05 27.28
CA SER A 17 -4.25 -18.04 28.75
C SER A 17 -2.87 -17.51 29.20
N SER A 18 -2.18 -16.73 28.35
CA SER A 18 -0.82 -16.26 28.60
C SER A 18 -0.82 -14.78 28.98
N GLN A 19 -0.68 -14.49 30.28
CA GLN A 19 -0.68 -13.11 30.79
C GLN A 19 0.60 -12.33 30.44
N GLU A 20 1.68 -13.04 30.13
CA GLU A 20 3.01 -12.50 29.82
C GLU A 20 3.20 -12.19 28.32
N LEU A 21 2.13 -12.30 27.51
CA LEU A 21 2.19 -12.06 26.06
C LEU A 21 2.73 -10.67 25.73
N VAL A 22 3.74 -10.64 24.85
CA VAL A 22 4.37 -9.43 24.32
C VAL A 22 3.99 -9.20 22.86
N PHE A 23 4.04 -7.95 22.43
CA PHE A 23 3.70 -7.53 21.07
C PHE A 23 4.89 -6.85 20.40
N LEU A 24 5.50 -7.50 19.41
CA LEU A 24 6.55 -6.90 18.58
C LEU A 24 5.90 -6.09 17.46
N LEU A 25 6.02 -4.76 17.53
CA LEU A 25 5.64 -3.87 16.45
C LEU A 25 6.85 -3.62 15.56
N LEU A 26 6.69 -3.91 14.26
CA LEU A 26 7.65 -3.61 13.20
C LEU A 26 7.07 -2.50 12.32
N THR A 27 7.88 -1.50 11.99
CA THR A 27 7.46 -0.35 11.17
C THR A 27 8.54 -0.07 10.13
N PRO A 28 8.51 -0.78 8.97
CA PRO A 28 9.33 -0.43 7.82
C PRO A 28 8.87 0.90 7.23
N SER A 29 9.83 1.74 6.87
CA SER A 29 9.63 3.05 6.25
C SER A 29 10.71 3.32 5.22
N ILE A 30 10.37 4.09 4.18
CA ILE A 30 11.32 4.65 3.23
C ILE A 30 11.59 6.08 3.68
N ILE A 31 12.87 6.47 3.77
CA ILE A 31 13.29 7.75 4.35
C ILE A 31 13.61 8.79 3.29
N THR A 32 14.09 8.36 2.12
CA THR A 32 14.40 9.22 0.98
C THR A 32 13.38 9.06 -0.13
N GLU A 33 13.00 10.16 -0.79
CA GLU A 33 12.07 10.14 -1.95
C GLU A 33 12.61 9.28 -3.11
N SER A 34 13.94 9.17 -3.23
CA SER A 34 14.63 8.31 -4.18
C SER A 34 14.58 6.81 -3.86
N CYS A 35 13.96 6.42 -2.74
CA CYS A 35 13.97 5.05 -2.21
C CYS A 35 15.38 4.46 -1.95
N SER A 36 16.41 5.30 -1.85
CA SER A 36 17.79 4.86 -1.59
C SER A 36 18.04 4.42 -0.15
N THR A 37 17.19 4.86 0.79
CA THR A 37 17.39 4.64 2.24
C THR A 37 16.12 4.14 2.89
N HIS A 38 16.21 2.97 3.52
CA HIS A 38 15.14 2.31 4.25
C HIS A 38 15.42 2.29 5.75
N ARG A 39 14.37 2.33 6.57
CA ARG A 39 14.46 2.22 8.03
C ARG A 39 13.40 1.24 8.55
N LEU A 40 13.83 0.20 9.25
CA LEU A 40 12.97 -0.73 9.97
C LEU A 40 12.98 -0.38 11.46
N GLU A 41 12.03 0.43 11.90
CA GLU A 41 11.85 0.69 13.33
C GLU A 41 11.15 -0.51 14.00
N HIS A 42 11.55 -0.82 15.23
CA HIS A 42 10.95 -1.90 15.99
C HIS A 42 10.82 -1.56 17.48
N ALA A 43 9.74 -2.04 18.09
CA ALA A 43 9.48 -1.87 19.51
C ALA A 43 8.66 -3.04 20.06
N LEU A 44 9.11 -3.59 21.19
CA LEU A 44 8.42 -4.64 21.91
C LEU A 44 7.56 -4.00 23.01
N TYR A 45 6.27 -4.37 23.06
CA TYR A 45 5.30 -3.85 24.03
C TYR A 45 4.76 -4.96 24.92
N LYS A 46 4.52 -4.66 26.19
CA LYS A 46 3.86 -5.56 27.15
C LYS A 46 2.69 -4.85 27.84
N PRO A 47 1.52 -5.50 28.02
CA PRO A 47 0.46 -4.96 28.86
C PRO A 47 0.87 -5.02 30.34
N GLN A 48 0.71 -3.91 31.05
CA GLN A 48 0.92 -3.83 32.50
C GLN A 48 -0.09 -2.83 33.07
N LYS A 49 -0.89 -3.25 34.06
CA LYS A 49 -1.94 -2.44 34.69
C LYS A 49 -2.92 -1.77 33.69
N GLY A 50 -3.25 -2.46 32.59
CA GLY A 50 -4.18 -1.99 31.55
C GLY A 50 -3.59 -1.05 30.49
N LEU A 51 -2.36 -0.57 30.67
CA LEU A 51 -1.58 0.19 29.69
C LEU A 51 -0.55 -0.69 29.00
N PHE A 52 -0.06 -0.28 27.83
CA PHE A 52 1.02 -0.97 27.12
C PHE A 52 2.32 -0.18 27.29
N HIS A 53 3.34 -0.83 27.82
CA HIS A 53 4.66 -0.23 28.05
C HIS A 53 5.66 -0.82 27.07
N ARG A 54 6.58 0.00 26.56
CA ARG A 54 7.72 -0.48 25.76
C ARG A 54 8.70 -1.18 26.69
N ILE A 55 9.14 -2.38 26.31
CA ILE A 55 10.20 -3.12 27.00
C ILE A 55 11.45 -3.16 26.12
N PRO A 56 12.66 -3.20 26.72
CA PRO A 56 13.90 -3.28 25.97
C PRO A 56 13.99 -4.62 25.21
N LEU A 57 14.56 -4.57 24.00
CA LEU A 57 14.87 -5.74 23.19
C LEU A 57 16.36 -5.72 22.89
N VAL A 58 17.04 -6.84 23.14
CA VAL A 58 18.47 -7.04 22.85
C VAL A 58 18.59 -8.22 21.89
N VAL A 59 19.36 -8.06 20.82
CA VAL A 59 19.67 -9.13 19.87
C VAL A 59 21.04 -9.68 20.22
N ALA A 60 21.05 -10.92 20.72
CA ALA A 60 22.30 -11.61 21.06
C ALA A 60 23.16 -11.84 19.81
N ASN A 61 24.46 -11.58 19.93
CA ASN A 61 25.43 -11.68 18.84
C ASN A 61 26.81 -12.08 19.40
N LEU A 62 27.72 -12.53 18.53
CA LEU A 62 29.04 -13.04 18.92
C LEU A 62 29.94 -11.97 19.59
N GLY A 63 29.76 -10.69 19.25
CA GLY A 63 30.53 -9.59 19.86
C GLY A 63 30.26 -9.41 21.36
N MET A 64 29.14 -9.94 21.88
CA MET A 64 28.88 -9.95 23.34
C MET A 64 29.74 -10.96 24.11
N SER A 65 30.57 -11.76 23.42
CA SER A 65 31.42 -12.82 23.99
C SER A 65 32.92 -12.58 23.72
N GLU A 66 33.32 -11.32 23.48
CA GLU A 66 34.67 -10.98 23.02
C GLU A 66 35.75 -11.15 24.10
N GLN A 67 36.31 -12.36 24.18
CA GLN A 67 37.57 -12.66 24.85
C GLN A 67 38.49 -13.43 23.88
N LEU A 68 39.06 -12.72 22.91
CA LEU A 68 39.94 -13.27 21.86
C LEU A 68 41.44 -13.24 22.21
N GLY A 69 41.79 -12.82 23.43
CA GLY A 69 43.17 -12.67 23.88
C GLY A 69 43.85 -14.01 24.24
N TYR A 70 44.65 -14.55 23.32
CA TYR A 70 45.54 -15.68 23.60
C TYR A 70 46.87 -15.21 24.22
N LYS A 71 47.36 -15.90 25.26
CA LYS A 71 48.69 -15.64 25.85
C LYS A 71 49.79 -16.21 24.93
N THR A 72 50.47 -15.34 24.19
CA THR A 72 51.51 -15.71 23.20
C THR A 72 52.90 -15.90 23.80
N VAL A 73 53.21 -15.24 24.92
CA VAL A 73 54.49 -15.33 25.63
C VAL A 73 54.24 -15.78 27.07
N SER A 74 55.03 -16.73 27.55
CA SER A 74 55.05 -17.16 28.96
C SER A 74 56.31 -16.68 29.67
N ASP A 75 56.13 -16.25 30.91
CA ASP A 75 57.21 -15.90 31.81
C ASP A 75 57.95 -17.19 32.22
N SER A 76 59.28 -17.20 32.12
CA SER A 76 60.07 -18.40 32.42
C SER A 76 60.20 -18.59 33.94
N CYS A 77 60.04 -19.84 34.40
CA CYS A 77 60.16 -20.19 35.82
C CYS A 77 61.31 -21.18 36.03
N LEU A 78 62.30 -20.79 36.84
CA LEU A 78 63.44 -21.64 37.19
C LEU A 78 63.12 -22.71 38.26
N SER A 79 61.88 -22.79 38.74
CA SER A 79 61.47 -23.75 39.76
C SER A 79 61.41 -25.18 39.21
N THR A 80 62.31 -26.03 39.73
CA THR A 80 62.37 -27.46 39.42
C THR A 80 61.16 -28.21 39.98
N GLY A 81 60.62 -27.78 41.12
CA GLY A 81 59.41 -28.35 41.72
C GLY A 81 58.16 -28.10 40.87
N PHE A 82 57.99 -26.86 40.39
CA PHE A 82 56.92 -26.49 39.45
C PHE A 82 57.02 -27.31 38.16
N SER A 83 58.21 -27.33 37.54
CA SER A 83 58.47 -28.08 36.31
C SER A 83 58.20 -29.58 36.46
N ARG A 84 58.48 -30.16 37.64
CA ARG A 84 58.17 -31.57 37.94
C ARG A 84 56.67 -31.79 38.02
N ALA A 85 55.95 -30.98 38.81
CA ALA A 85 54.50 -31.12 38.99
C ALA A 85 53.75 -31.00 37.65
N VAL A 86 54.08 -30.01 36.83
CA VAL A 86 53.47 -29.85 35.49
C VAL A 86 53.72 -31.08 34.61
N LYS A 87 54.93 -31.66 34.62
CA LYS A 87 55.25 -32.89 33.87
C LYS A 87 54.56 -34.14 34.42
N THR A 88 54.30 -34.21 35.72
CA THR A 88 53.56 -35.34 36.33
C THR A 88 52.09 -35.35 35.92
N HIS A 89 51.47 -34.17 35.76
CA HIS A 89 50.05 -34.05 35.41
C HIS A 89 49.79 -33.70 33.92
N SER A 90 50.83 -33.49 33.10
CA SER A 90 50.66 -33.06 31.70
C SER A 90 49.88 -34.06 30.85
N SER A 91 50.02 -35.36 31.12
CA SER A 91 49.29 -36.43 30.42
C SER A 91 47.78 -36.44 30.68
N GLU A 92 47.29 -35.67 31.65
CA GLU A 92 45.85 -35.47 31.89
C GLU A 92 45.25 -34.58 30.80
N PHE A 93 45.92 -33.49 30.45
CA PHE A 93 45.43 -32.44 29.53
C PHE A 93 45.95 -32.58 28.09
N PHE A 94 47.19 -33.02 27.92
CA PHE A 94 47.86 -33.16 26.63
C PHE A 94 47.84 -34.61 26.11
N LYS A 95 47.83 -34.75 24.79
CA LYS A 95 48.11 -36.01 24.08
C LYS A 95 49.62 -36.18 23.91
N GLU A 96 50.04 -37.36 23.44
CA GLU A 96 51.45 -37.71 23.20
C GLU A 96 52.14 -36.86 22.12
N ASP A 97 51.35 -36.29 21.19
CA ASP A 97 51.80 -35.34 20.16
C ASP A 97 51.96 -33.89 20.68
N GLY A 98 51.71 -33.64 21.97
CA GLY A 98 51.74 -32.31 22.59
C GLY A 98 50.47 -31.47 22.37
N SER A 99 49.45 -32.00 21.72
CA SER A 99 48.18 -31.29 21.50
C SER A 99 47.24 -31.35 22.70
N LEU A 100 46.38 -30.35 22.86
CA LEU A 100 45.39 -30.32 23.95
C LEU A 100 44.19 -31.22 23.63
N LYS A 101 43.75 -32.05 24.58
CA LYS A 101 42.61 -32.96 24.41
C LYS A 101 41.28 -32.21 24.23
N GLU A 102 41.07 -31.12 24.97
CA GLU A 102 39.80 -30.36 24.89
C GLU A 102 39.59 -29.68 23.54
N VAL A 103 40.66 -29.20 22.89
CA VAL A 103 40.58 -28.63 21.53
C VAL A 103 40.03 -29.67 20.55
N HIS A 104 40.46 -30.93 20.65
CA HIS A 104 39.95 -32.00 19.81
C HIS A 104 38.48 -32.30 20.08
N LYS A 105 38.08 -32.45 21.34
CA LYS A 105 36.67 -32.70 21.70
C LYS A 105 35.74 -31.59 21.22
N ILE A 106 36.15 -30.33 21.37
CA ILE A 106 35.38 -29.16 20.92
C ILE A 106 35.30 -29.13 19.38
N ASN A 107 36.40 -29.44 18.68
CA ASN A 107 36.40 -29.52 17.22
C ASN A 107 35.54 -30.67 16.68
N GLU A 108 35.56 -31.84 17.31
CA GLU A 108 34.71 -32.99 16.97
C GLU A 108 33.22 -32.68 17.21
N LEU A 109 32.89 -32.03 18.33
CA LEU A 109 31.55 -31.52 18.62
C LEU A 109 31.10 -30.50 17.57
N TYR A 110 31.96 -29.54 17.21
CA TYR A 110 31.66 -28.53 16.20
C TYR A 110 31.46 -29.16 14.80
N ALA A 111 32.31 -30.11 14.41
CA ALA A 111 32.17 -30.83 13.14
C ALA A 111 30.86 -31.62 13.06
N SER A 112 30.47 -32.28 14.16
CA SER A 112 29.19 -32.99 14.27
C SER A 112 28.00 -32.05 14.10
N LEU A 113 28.01 -30.92 14.83
CA LEU A 113 26.99 -29.87 14.73
C LEU A 113 26.91 -29.25 13.32
N GLN A 114 28.05 -29.06 12.65
CA GLN A 114 28.12 -28.50 11.30
C GLN A 114 27.48 -29.43 10.25
N GLU A 115 27.68 -30.75 10.34
CA GLU A 115 27.03 -31.71 9.44
C GLU A 115 25.53 -31.87 9.77
N GLU A 116 25.11 -31.77 11.03
CA GLU A 116 23.68 -31.66 11.39
C GLU A 116 23.04 -30.41 10.80
N LEU A 117 23.68 -29.24 10.93
CA LEU A 117 23.21 -27.98 10.37
C LEU A 117 23.05 -28.08 8.84
N LYS A 118 24.05 -28.63 8.15
CA LYS A 118 24.03 -28.90 6.70
C LYS A 118 22.88 -29.85 6.30
N SER A 119 22.63 -30.89 7.10
CA SER A 119 21.50 -31.81 6.92
C SER A 119 20.14 -31.09 7.06
N ILE A 120 20.02 -30.19 8.04
CA ILE A 120 18.83 -29.36 8.23
C ILE A 120 18.67 -28.36 7.08
N CYS A 121 19.73 -27.68 6.65
CA CYS A 121 19.70 -26.77 5.50
C CYS A 121 19.17 -27.45 4.25
N ASN A 122 19.63 -28.67 3.93
CA ASN A 122 19.13 -29.44 2.80
C ASN A 122 17.62 -29.73 2.91
N LYS A 123 17.13 -30.09 4.11
CA LYS A 123 15.70 -30.35 4.36
C LYS A 123 14.85 -29.09 4.21
N VAL A 124 15.30 -27.97 4.78
CA VAL A 124 14.64 -26.66 4.65
C VAL A 124 14.57 -26.26 3.18
N GLU A 125 15.68 -26.35 2.46
CA GLU A 125 15.79 -26.01 1.04
C GLU A 125 14.81 -26.82 0.16
N HIS A 126 14.68 -28.12 0.41
CA HIS A 126 13.67 -28.95 -0.27
C HIS A 126 12.23 -28.57 0.10
N SER A 127 11.99 -28.17 1.36
CA SER A 127 10.65 -27.74 1.81
C SER A 127 10.25 -26.38 1.22
N GLU A 128 11.18 -25.42 1.10
CA GLU A 128 10.96 -24.13 0.47
C GLU A 128 10.63 -24.27 -1.01
N ARG A 129 11.37 -25.11 -1.76
CA ARG A 129 10.99 -25.44 -3.16
C ARG A 129 9.58 -26.02 -3.27
N ALA A 130 9.16 -26.85 -2.32
CA ALA A 130 7.82 -27.44 -2.31
C ALA A 130 6.73 -26.40 -2.01
N VAL A 131 6.96 -25.49 -1.05
CA VAL A 131 6.09 -24.35 -0.74
C VAL A 131 5.99 -23.41 -1.95
N GLU A 132 7.10 -23.09 -2.60
CA GLU A 132 7.14 -22.23 -3.78
C GLU A 132 6.31 -22.80 -4.94
N LYS A 133 6.46 -24.11 -5.22
CA LYS A 133 5.65 -24.83 -6.21
C LYS A 133 4.16 -24.77 -5.87
N LEU A 134 3.78 -25.09 -4.63
CA LEU A 134 2.40 -25.06 -4.17
C LEU A 134 1.80 -23.64 -4.25
N LEU A 135 2.57 -22.61 -3.90
CA LEU A 135 2.15 -21.22 -3.99
C LEU A 135 1.92 -20.78 -5.44
N LYS A 136 2.79 -21.20 -6.38
CA LYS A 136 2.59 -21.00 -7.82
C LYS A 136 1.30 -21.66 -8.31
N ASP A 137 1.03 -22.90 -7.90
CA ASP A 137 -0.19 -23.65 -8.25
C ASP A 137 -1.47 -22.99 -7.67
N VAL A 138 -1.47 -22.65 -6.39
CA VAL A 138 -2.59 -21.94 -5.72
C VAL A 138 -2.86 -20.59 -6.39
N ASN A 139 -1.82 -19.83 -6.74
CA ASN A 139 -1.97 -18.54 -7.41
C ASN A 139 -2.41 -18.69 -8.88
N ARG A 140 -2.11 -19.81 -9.56
CA ARG A 140 -2.71 -20.14 -10.87
C ARG A 140 -4.20 -20.41 -10.73
N LEU A 141 -4.59 -21.28 -9.79
CA LEU A 141 -5.99 -21.66 -9.55
C LEU A 141 -6.85 -20.46 -9.11
N LYS A 142 -6.35 -19.59 -8.23
CA LYS A 142 -7.04 -18.34 -7.84
C LYS A 142 -7.35 -17.45 -9.06
N ARG A 143 -6.37 -17.26 -9.95
CA ARG A 143 -6.54 -16.48 -11.20
C ARG A 143 -7.56 -17.12 -12.14
N GLU A 144 -7.56 -18.45 -12.26
CA GLU A 144 -8.54 -19.16 -13.08
C GLU A 144 -9.97 -19.04 -12.50
N ILE A 145 -10.14 -19.22 -11.20
CA ILE A 145 -11.42 -19.04 -10.51
C ILE A 145 -11.93 -17.59 -10.70
N GLN A 146 -11.05 -16.60 -10.62
CA GLN A 146 -11.40 -15.20 -10.85
C GLN A 146 -11.88 -14.96 -12.29
N LYS A 147 -11.16 -15.49 -13.30
CA LYS A 147 -11.58 -15.42 -14.71
C LYS A 147 -12.93 -16.09 -14.96
N ARG A 148 -13.13 -17.30 -14.43
CA ARG A 148 -14.41 -18.04 -14.56
C ARG A 148 -15.57 -17.27 -13.90
N LYS A 149 -15.36 -16.69 -12.71
CA LYS A 149 -16.36 -15.83 -12.04
C LYS A 149 -16.69 -14.57 -12.85
N GLN A 150 -15.69 -13.90 -13.41
CA GLN A 150 -15.90 -12.72 -14.27
C GLN A 150 -16.69 -13.07 -15.54
N ALA A 151 -16.32 -14.16 -16.24
CA ALA A 151 -17.04 -14.64 -17.41
C ALA A 151 -18.49 -15.02 -17.09
N GLN A 152 -18.75 -15.63 -15.92
CA GLN A 152 -20.10 -15.95 -15.47
C GLN A 152 -20.94 -14.68 -15.19
N ILE A 153 -20.38 -13.68 -14.51
CA ILE A 153 -21.03 -12.39 -14.26
C ILE A 153 -21.36 -11.70 -15.60
N GLN A 154 -20.43 -11.72 -16.55
CA GLN A 154 -20.62 -11.12 -17.87
C GLN A 154 -21.72 -11.85 -18.67
N ALA A 155 -21.70 -13.18 -18.71
CA ALA A 155 -22.73 -13.98 -19.38
C ALA A 155 -24.13 -13.81 -18.73
N THR A 156 -24.21 -13.61 -17.41
CA THR A 156 -25.47 -13.26 -16.73
C THR A 156 -25.93 -11.85 -17.10
N ARG A 157 -25.02 -10.87 -17.21
CA ARG A 157 -25.35 -9.51 -17.67
C ARG A 157 -25.87 -9.52 -19.11
N GLU A 158 -25.18 -10.19 -20.03
CA GLU A 158 -25.58 -10.29 -21.45
C GLU A 158 -26.96 -10.95 -21.61
N LYS A 159 -27.25 -12.00 -20.82
CA LYS A 159 -28.57 -12.66 -20.79
C LYS A 159 -29.70 -11.78 -20.24
N ASN A 160 -29.38 -10.80 -19.37
CA ASN A 160 -30.36 -9.85 -18.85
C ASN A 160 -30.55 -8.66 -19.80
N VAL A 161 -29.48 -8.14 -20.41
CA VAL A 161 -29.52 -7.05 -21.40
C VAL A 161 -30.34 -7.42 -22.64
N GLN A 162 -30.40 -8.70 -23.02
CA GLN A 162 -31.22 -9.17 -24.14
C GLN A 162 -32.72 -9.36 -23.82
N LYS A 163 -33.17 -9.20 -22.56
CA LYS A 163 -34.54 -9.57 -22.17
C LYS A 163 -35.49 -8.42 -21.86
N ASP A 164 -35.00 -7.33 -21.28
CA ASP A 164 -35.85 -6.20 -20.93
C ASP A 164 -35.57 -5.03 -21.88
N PRO A 165 -36.55 -4.56 -22.69
CA PRO A 165 -36.45 -3.23 -23.27
C PRO A 165 -36.37 -2.25 -22.10
N GLN A 166 -35.32 -1.41 -22.09
CA GLN A 166 -35.10 -0.46 -21.00
C GLN A 166 -36.09 0.71 -21.13
N GLU A 167 -37.31 0.49 -20.66
CA GLU A 167 -38.39 1.48 -20.65
C GLU A 167 -38.03 2.68 -19.77
N ASN A 168 -38.50 3.88 -20.15
CA ASN A 168 -38.33 5.06 -19.33
C ASN A 168 -39.36 5.05 -18.19
N ILE A 169 -39.03 4.30 -17.15
CA ILE A 169 -39.82 4.10 -15.93
C ILE A 169 -40.40 5.42 -15.38
N PHE A 170 -39.59 6.48 -15.32
CA PHE A 170 -40.03 7.78 -14.80
C PHE A 170 -41.08 8.45 -15.69
N LEU A 171 -40.91 8.38 -17.01
CA LEU A 171 -41.88 8.92 -17.98
C LEU A 171 -43.20 8.12 -17.95
N CYS A 172 -43.12 6.79 -17.93
CA CYS A 172 -44.30 5.93 -17.85
C CYS A 172 -45.11 6.20 -16.57
N GLN A 173 -44.43 6.31 -15.41
CA GLN A 173 -45.08 6.63 -14.14
C GLN A 173 -45.68 8.05 -14.15
N ALA A 174 -44.96 9.05 -14.69
CA ALA A 174 -45.46 10.41 -14.79
C ALA A 174 -46.72 10.51 -15.66
N LEU A 175 -46.75 9.86 -16.83
CA LEU A 175 -47.90 9.85 -17.74
C LEU A 175 -49.12 9.15 -17.10
N GLN A 176 -48.91 8.09 -16.34
CA GLN A 176 -49.97 7.43 -15.55
C GLN A 176 -50.51 8.33 -14.43
N THR A 177 -49.66 9.11 -13.75
CA THR A 177 -50.09 10.03 -12.67
C THR A 177 -50.77 11.30 -13.18
N PHE A 178 -50.31 11.89 -14.30
CA PHE A 178 -50.91 13.13 -14.84
C PHE A 178 -52.17 12.88 -15.68
N PHE A 179 -52.25 11.74 -16.37
CA PHE A 179 -53.34 11.43 -17.30
C PHE A 179 -53.96 10.05 -17.06
N PRO A 180 -54.40 9.70 -15.84
CA PRO A 180 -54.85 8.34 -15.49
C PRO A 180 -56.01 7.84 -16.38
N ASN A 181 -56.85 8.75 -16.87
CA ASN A 181 -58.03 8.43 -17.68
C ASN A 181 -57.73 8.25 -19.19
N CYS A 182 -56.47 8.34 -19.61
CA CYS A 182 -56.08 8.33 -21.02
C CYS A 182 -55.08 7.21 -21.33
N GLU A 183 -55.54 5.96 -21.33
CA GLU A 183 -54.70 4.76 -21.57
C GLU A 183 -53.79 4.86 -22.82
N PHE A 184 -54.26 5.53 -23.87
CA PHE A 184 -53.51 5.72 -25.12
C PHE A 184 -52.30 6.66 -24.97
N LEU A 185 -52.26 7.53 -23.94
CA LEU A 185 -51.11 8.38 -23.63
C LEU A 185 -50.06 7.68 -22.76
N HIS A 186 -50.33 6.49 -22.24
CA HIS A 186 -49.39 5.73 -21.40
C HIS A 186 -48.41 4.86 -22.21
N SER A 187 -48.54 4.85 -23.55
CA SER A 187 -47.64 4.12 -24.45
C SER A 187 -46.56 5.02 -25.02
N CYS A 188 -45.32 4.50 -25.03
CA CYS A 188 -44.16 5.14 -25.65
C CYS A 188 -43.79 4.53 -27.02
N VAL A 189 -44.66 3.70 -27.63
CA VAL A 189 -44.32 2.93 -28.85
C VAL A 189 -45.32 3.19 -29.97
N ILE A 190 -44.81 3.54 -31.15
CA ILE A 190 -45.59 3.84 -32.35
C ILE A 190 -45.18 2.89 -33.48
N SER A 191 -46.16 2.39 -34.24
CA SER A 191 -45.90 1.54 -35.40
C SER A 191 -45.42 2.36 -36.61
N LEU A 192 -44.22 2.05 -37.09
CA LEU A 192 -43.56 2.73 -38.21
C LEU A 192 -44.36 2.70 -39.53
N LYS A 193 -45.22 1.69 -39.75
CA LYS A 193 -45.94 1.52 -41.02
C LYS A 193 -47.22 2.35 -41.16
N ASN A 194 -47.85 2.72 -40.03
CA ASN A 194 -49.20 3.29 -40.03
C ASN A 194 -49.42 4.34 -38.93
N GLY A 195 -48.38 4.77 -38.21
CA GLY A 195 -48.44 5.86 -37.23
C GLY A 195 -49.30 5.59 -35.98
N HIS A 196 -49.91 4.40 -35.87
CA HIS A 196 -50.74 4.04 -34.73
C HIS A 196 -49.89 3.75 -33.49
N ILE A 197 -50.34 4.27 -32.35
CA ILE A 197 -49.81 3.98 -31.02
C ILE A 197 -50.07 2.50 -30.70
N SER A 198 -49.05 1.79 -30.23
CA SER A 198 -49.13 0.36 -29.87
C SER A 198 -49.55 0.19 -28.42
N LYS A 199 -50.33 -0.84 -28.09
CA LYS A 199 -50.76 -1.15 -26.70
C LYS A 199 -49.67 -1.79 -25.82
N SER A 200 -48.41 -1.38 -25.97
CA SER A 200 -47.34 -1.73 -25.05
C SER A 200 -47.27 -0.68 -23.94
N SER A 201 -48.07 -0.90 -22.89
CA SER A 201 -47.95 -0.18 -21.62
C SER A 201 -46.83 -0.77 -20.77
N CYS A 202 -46.14 0.09 -20.03
CA CYS A 202 -45.26 -0.34 -18.96
C CYS A 202 -46.06 -1.14 -17.92
N ASN A 203 -45.74 -2.42 -17.74
CA ASN A 203 -46.54 -3.38 -16.96
C ASN A 203 -46.20 -3.43 -15.47
N THR A 204 -45.22 -2.64 -15.01
CA THR A 204 -44.73 -2.64 -13.64
C THR A 204 -45.21 -1.42 -12.86
N ASN A 205 -45.87 -1.63 -11.73
CA ASN A 205 -46.17 -0.57 -10.77
C ASN A 205 -44.86 -0.04 -10.17
N HIS A 206 -44.36 1.07 -10.69
CA HIS A 206 -43.15 1.70 -10.20
C HIS A 206 -43.49 2.63 -9.04
N HIS A 207 -43.29 2.16 -7.82
CA HIS A 207 -43.46 2.96 -6.59
C HIS A 207 -42.42 4.10 -6.50
N LEU A 208 -42.63 5.13 -7.31
CA LEU A 208 -41.81 6.34 -7.41
C LEU A 208 -42.68 7.54 -7.07
N ASN A 209 -42.28 8.25 -6.01
CA ASN A 209 -43.03 9.36 -5.45
C ASN A 209 -42.30 10.68 -5.73
N VAL A 210 -42.35 11.12 -6.99
CA VAL A 210 -41.85 12.44 -7.42
C VAL A 210 -42.94 13.07 -8.30
N VAL A 211 -43.66 14.02 -7.73
CA VAL A 211 -44.67 14.82 -8.41
C VAL A 211 -44.14 16.24 -8.52
N ASP A 212 -43.86 16.69 -9.74
CA ASP A 212 -43.40 18.03 -10.04
C ASP A 212 -44.32 18.64 -11.11
N ASN A 213 -44.66 19.92 -11.01
CA ASN A 213 -45.77 20.49 -11.79
C ASN A 213 -45.41 20.62 -13.27
N LEU A 214 -46.22 20.04 -14.17
CA LEU A 214 -45.97 20.03 -15.63
C LEU A 214 -45.73 21.44 -16.22
N THR A 215 -46.54 22.42 -15.80
CA THR A 215 -46.44 23.82 -16.21
C THR A 215 -46.98 24.72 -15.09
N LEU A 216 -46.34 25.87 -14.89
CA LEU A 216 -46.84 26.92 -13.99
C LEU A 216 -48.06 27.61 -14.61
N MET A 217 -49.27 27.21 -14.20
CA MET A 217 -50.54 27.82 -14.63
C MET A 217 -50.77 29.16 -13.90
N VAL A 218 -50.16 30.26 -14.38
CA VAL A 218 -50.44 31.63 -13.92
C VAL A 218 -51.02 32.45 -15.05
N GLU A 219 -52.28 32.84 -14.89
CA GLU A 219 -52.97 33.79 -15.76
C GLU A 219 -52.71 35.21 -15.26
N TYR A 220 -51.74 35.89 -15.89
CA TYR A 220 -51.43 37.29 -15.57
C TYR A 220 -52.54 38.21 -16.06
N THR A 221 -53.39 38.66 -15.13
CA THR A 221 -54.46 39.64 -15.37
C THR A 221 -54.01 41.06 -15.03
N ASP A 222 -52.92 41.51 -15.65
CA ASP A 222 -52.55 42.93 -15.69
C ASP A 222 -52.79 43.49 -17.10
N ILE A 223 -53.96 44.12 -17.28
CA ILE A 223 -54.27 44.96 -18.44
C ILE A 223 -54.19 46.42 -17.99
N PRO A 224 -53.17 47.19 -18.40
CA PRO A 224 -53.23 48.64 -18.39
C PRO A 224 -54.00 49.12 -19.63
N GLU A 225 -55.05 49.91 -19.44
CA GLU A 225 -55.80 50.55 -20.52
C GLU A 225 -54.90 51.45 -21.40
N ALA A 226 -55.19 51.49 -22.69
CA ALA A 226 -54.51 52.40 -23.61
C ALA A 226 -55.24 53.74 -23.72
N SER A 227 -54.51 54.85 -23.55
CA SER A 227 -54.45 56.05 -24.43
C SER A 227 -54.26 57.36 -23.62
N PRO A 228 -53.70 58.46 -24.19
CA PRO A 228 -53.42 58.71 -25.62
C PRO A 228 -51.98 59.16 -25.94
N ALA A 229 -51.75 59.48 -27.23
CA ALA A 229 -50.45 59.71 -27.86
C ALA A 229 -49.66 60.95 -27.37
N GLY A 230 -48.32 60.83 -27.39
CA GLY A 230 -47.42 61.94 -27.06
C GLY A 230 -45.92 61.68 -27.28
N SER A 231 -45.50 61.55 -28.55
CA SER A 231 -44.14 61.81 -29.12
C SER A 231 -43.28 60.65 -29.68
N ALA A 232 -42.61 60.98 -30.79
CA ALA A 232 -41.40 60.39 -31.38
C ALA A 232 -41.41 58.92 -31.86
N LEU A 233 -41.96 58.71 -33.06
CA LEU A 233 -41.57 57.61 -33.95
C LEU A 233 -40.20 57.91 -34.58
N GLN A 234 -39.21 57.01 -34.48
CA GLN A 234 -38.09 56.96 -35.44
C GLN A 234 -37.50 55.54 -35.58
N MET A 235 -37.46 55.05 -36.83
CA MET A 235 -36.81 53.80 -37.22
C MET A 235 -35.31 53.98 -37.54
N ILE A 236 -34.62 52.85 -37.82
CA ILE A 236 -33.31 52.74 -38.53
C ILE A 236 -32.11 53.08 -37.58
N LYS A 237 -31.04 52.27 -37.44
CA LYS A 237 -30.18 51.60 -38.45
C LYS A 237 -29.30 50.48 -37.84
N ARG A 238 -28.79 49.57 -38.68
CA ARG A 238 -27.60 48.70 -38.41
C ARG A 238 -26.38 49.21 -39.23
N LYS A 239 -25.17 48.71 -38.91
CA LYS A 239 -23.86 48.83 -39.63
C LYS A 239 -23.14 50.20 -39.53
N ALA A 240 -21.81 50.32 -39.65
CA ALA A 240 -20.67 49.36 -39.78
C ALA A 240 -19.47 49.87 -38.91
N SER A 241 -18.19 49.46 -38.95
CA SER A 241 -17.33 48.49 -39.70
C SER A 241 -16.02 48.28 -38.88
N GLY A 242 -15.06 47.39 -39.16
CA GLY A 242 -14.87 46.44 -40.28
C GLY A 242 -13.89 45.30 -39.87
N ALA A 243 -13.84 44.21 -40.64
CA ALA A 243 -12.77 43.84 -41.59
C ALA A 243 -11.69 42.93 -40.95
N ASP A 244 -11.18 41.85 -41.57
CA ASP A 244 -11.50 41.12 -42.81
C ASP A 244 -10.97 39.67 -42.58
N GLY A 245 -11.71 38.59 -42.82
CA GLY A 245 -11.67 37.84 -44.09
C GLY A 245 -10.94 36.48 -43.92
N GLY A 246 -11.46 35.38 -44.48
CA GLY A 246 -10.75 34.08 -44.59
C GLY A 246 -11.44 32.84 -43.99
N TRP A 247 -11.96 31.97 -44.86
CA TRP A 247 -12.48 30.63 -44.51
C TRP A 247 -11.37 29.60 -44.20
N GLN A 248 -11.71 28.51 -43.47
CA GLN A 248 -11.69 27.11 -43.97
C GLN A 248 -12.03 26.09 -42.84
N PHE A 249 -12.53 24.90 -43.22
CA PHE A 249 -12.92 23.81 -42.29
C PHE A 249 -11.74 22.88 -41.91
N LYS A 250 -11.72 22.31 -40.68
CA LYS A 250 -11.82 20.85 -40.38
C LYS A 250 -11.29 20.41 -39.01
N LYS A 251 -12.11 19.58 -38.33
CA LYS A 251 -11.80 18.40 -37.47
C LYS A 251 -10.66 18.42 -36.41
N SER A 252 -11.10 18.20 -35.17
CA SER A 252 -10.56 17.26 -34.16
C SER A 252 -9.14 17.43 -33.59
N ARG A 253 -9.03 17.49 -32.24
CA ARG A 253 -8.64 16.32 -31.43
C ARG A 253 -8.87 16.52 -29.91
N LEU A 254 -8.94 15.38 -29.24
CA LEU A 254 -8.98 15.15 -27.80
C LEU A 254 -7.60 15.38 -27.15
N LEU A 255 -7.55 16.01 -25.97
CA LEU A 255 -6.51 15.93 -24.92
C LEU A 255 -7.18 16.54 -23.65
N GLU A 256 -7.70 15.75 -22.72
CA GLU A 256 -6.98 15.13 -21.60
C GLU A 256 -6.47 16.18 -20.58
N ILE A 257 -7.35 16.56 -19.65
CA ILE A 257 -7.07 17.50 -18.56
C ILE A 257 -6.60 16.70 -17.33
N GLN A 258 -5.32 16.86 -16.97
CA GLN A 258 -4.83 16.47 -15.65
C GLN A 258 -5.26 17.52 -14.62
N ASN A 259 -5.89 17.10 -13.52
CA ASN A 259 -6.26 17.95 -12.39
C ASN A 259 -5.64 17.42 -11.09
N THR A 260 -4.63 18.13 -10.58
CA THR A 260 -4.14 18.09 -9.18
C THR A 260 -3.67 19.51 -8.80
N PRO A 261 -3.57 19.88 -7.51
CA PRO A 261 -4.69 20.53 -6.84
C PRO A 261 -4.39 21.98 -6.41
N TYR A 262 -5.44 22.68 -5.95
CA TYR A 262 -5.35 24.05 -5.45
C TYR A 262 -4.40 24.18 -4.25
N LYS A 263 -3.51 25.18 -4.32
CA LYS A 263 -2.91 25.81 -3.14
C LYS A 263 -3.94 26.71 -2.46
N THR A 264 -3.77 26.94 -1.16
CA THR A 264 -4.34 28.10 -0.47
C THR A 264 -3.28 28.60 0.49
N ASP A 265 -2.72 29.77 0.20
CA ASP A 265 -1.75 30.44 1.05
C ASP A 265 -2.46 31.15 2.20
N THR A 266 -1.85 31.17 3.39
CA THR A 266 -2.02 32.26 4.36
C THR A 266 -0.77 32.34 5.22
N ASP A 267 -0.05 33.45 5.11
CA ASP A 267 1.14 33.74 5.90
C ASP A 267 0.82 33.96 7.39
N SER A 268 1.77 33.58 8.25
CA SER A 268 2.17 34.48 9.33
C SER A 268 3.64 34.28 9.66
N SER A 269 4.43 35.33 9.42
CA SER A 269 5.84 35.41 9.81
C SER A 269 5.99 35.39 11.34
N ASN A 270 7.01 34.68 11.85
CA ASN A 270 7.93 35.33 12.79
C ASN A 270 9.32 34.68 12.77
N GLN A 271 10.29 35.52 13.06
CA GLN A 271 11.71 35.38 12.77
C GLN A 271 12.48 35.18 14.09
N GLU A 272 13.44 34.24 14.15
CA GLU A 272 14.82 34.54 14.63
C GLU A 272 15.75 33.32 14.75
N LYS A 273 17.02 33.60 14.43
CA LYS A 273 18.28 33.05 14.98
C LYS A 273 18.64 31.58 14.76
N ALA A 274 19.55 31.42 13.80
CA ALA A 274 20.50 30.32 13.72
C ALA A 274 21.45 30.27 14.95
N SER A 275 22.05 29.11 15.20
CA SER A 275 23.28 28.99 15.98
C SER A 275 24.11 27.79 15.48
N THR A 276 25.26 28.10 14.89
CA THR A 276 26.28 27.18 14.40
C THR A 276 27.26 26.80 15.51
N VAL A 277 27.53 25.50 15.69
CA VAL A 277 28.58 24.93 16.56
C VAL A 277 29.11 23.67 15.86
N SER A 278 30.05 23.79 14.92
CA SER A 278 31.51 23.74 15.09
C SER A 278 32.08 22.31 15.26
N SER A 279 32.71 21.81 14.20
CA SER A 279 33.75 20.76 14.28
C SER A 279 35.01 21.31 14.97
N PRO A 280 35.95 20.43 15.32
CA PRO A 280 37.30 20.63 14.81
C PRO A 280 37.83 19.42 14.04
N GLU A 281 38.63 19.73 13.02
CA GLU A 281 39.48 18.78 12.31
C GLU A 281 40.77 18.58 13.11
N THR A 282 41.33 17.36 13.11
CA THR A 282 42.77 17.14 13.26
C THR A 282 43.19 16.12 12.22
N ASP A 283 43.99 16.59 11.28
CA ASP A 283 44.59 15.84 10.18
C ASP A 283 46.00 15.40 10.64
N GLU A 284 46.33 14.11 10.55
CA GLU A 284 47.71 13.63 10.67
C GLU A 284 48.02 12.66 9.51
N GLU A 285 49.01 13.04 8.71
CA GLU A 285 49.47 12.31 7.54
C GLU A 285 50.14 10.98 7.92
N ILE A 286 49.74 9.87 7.29
CA ILE A 286 50.62 8.70 7.15
C ILE A 286 50.69 8.24 5.68
N GLU A 287 51.85 8.54 5.12
CA GLU A 287 52.58 7.93 4.01
C GLU A 287 51.87 7.05 2.97
N LYS A 288 52.03 7.46 1.70
CA LYS A 288 51.85 6.61 0.52
C LYS A 288 52.93 5.54 0.45
N MET A 289 52.56 4.26 0.53
CA MET A 289 53.40 3.17 0.03
C MET A 289 52.74 2.47 -1.15
N LYS A 290 53.42 2.46 -2.31
CA LYS A 290 52.94 1.80 -3.54
C LYS A 290 53.00 0.28 -3.38
N GLY A 291 51.88 -0.39 -3.59
CA GLY A 291 51.80 -1.85 -3.72
C GLY A 291 50.66 -2.24 -4.65
N SER A 292 50.98 -2.65 -5.87
CA SER A 292 50.01 -3.14 -6.85
C SER A 292 49.49 -4.52 -6.45
N GLY A 293 48.18 -4.67 -6.28
CA GLY A 293 47.51 -5.96 -6.09
C GLY A 293 46.05 -5.85 -6.51
N GLU A 294 45.65 -6.62 -7.52
CA GLU A 294 44.27 -6.69 -7.98
C GLU A 294 43.42 -7.41 -6.92
N TYR A 295 42.41 -6.72 -6.39
CA TYR A 295 41.41 -7.36 -5.52
C TYR A 295 40.37 -8.09 -6.39
N PRO A 296 40.13 -9.39 -6.16
CA PRO A 296 39.06 -10.11 -6.86
C PRO A 296 37.69 -9.61 -6.40
N GLN A 297 36.82 -9.37 -7.37
CA GLN A 297 35.50 -8.79 -7.18
C GLN A 297 34.57 -9.74 -6.40
N SER A 298 33.99 -9.27 -5.30
CA SER A 298 33.07 -10.06 -4.48
C SER A 298 31.78 -10.39 -5.23
N PRO A 299 31.24 -11.63 -5.15
CA PRO A 299 29.97 -11.96 -5.77
C PRO A 299 28.83 -11.31 -4.99
N THR A 300 28.06 -10.44 -5.66
CA THR A 300 26.78 -9.94 -5.14
C THR A 300 25.70 -10.99 -5.40
N PHE A 301 24.69 -11.03 -4.51
CA PHE A 301 23.54 -11.96 -4.54
C PHE A 301 22.75 -11.94 -5.86
#